data_AF-A0A930HBU8-F1
#
_entry.id   AF-A0A930HBU8-F1
#
_cell.length_a   1.000
_cell.length_b   1.000
_cell.length_c   1.000
_cell.angle_alpha   90.00
_cell.angle_beta   90.00
_cell.angle_gamma   90.00
#
_symmetry.space_group_name_H-M   'P 1'
#
loop_
_entity.id
_entity.type
_entity.pdbx_description
1 polymer ?
#
loop_
_entity_poly.entity_id
_entity_poly.type
_entity_poly.pdbx_seq_one_letter_code
_entity_poly.pdbx_strand_id
1 'polypeptide(L)'
;MTAISLLVMFLIVPGVIAFYMFRQAFNVLAEDPSKSAVSCLAESRRLMEGNKFRLFQLDMTYIPFIIFSSLPLVLFSYMGMPEVGNYTKLVAIFITFILKLPIYHAMGNLFFGETVFYELMVAKGFSNFIYKGEAVFRAGARAKYFKK
;
A
#
# COMPACT_ATOMS: atom_id res chain seq x y z
N MET A 1 30.61 -2.54 12.21
CA MET A 1 29.43 -3.03 11.46
C MET A 1 28.10 -2.79 12.18
N THR A 2 28.06 -2.66 13.52
CA THR A 2 26.82 -2.42 14.29
C THR A 2 26.28 -0.98 14.22
N ALA A 3 27.15 0.03 14.15
CA ALA A 3 26.74 1.44 14.09
C ALA A 3 25.98 1.80 12.80
N ILE A 4 26.37 1.20 11.67
CA ILE A 4 25.71 1.40 10.38
C ILE A 4 24.30 0.79 10.41
N SER A 5 24.13 -0.41 10.98
CA SER A 5 22.82 -1.06 11.11
C SER A 5 21.84 -0.25 11.97
N LEU A 6 22.31 0.35 13.06
CA LEU A 6 21.49 1.22 13.92
C LEU A 6 21.06 2.50 13.19
N LEU A 7 21.97 3.11 12.44
CA LEU A 7 21.67 4.30 11.65
C LEU A 7 20.64 4.01 10.56
N VAL A 8 20.75 2.88 9.86
CA VAL A 8 19.75 2.44 8.87
C VAL A 8 18.39 2.22 9.52
N MET A 9 18.32 1.57 10.70
CA MET A 9 17.05 1.37 11.42
C MET A 9 16.36 2.69 11.79
N PHE A 10 17.14 3.70 12.18
CA PHE A 10 16.62 5.02 12.50
C PHE A 10 16.14 5.81 11.26
N LEU A 11 16.73 5.55 10.08
CA LEU A 11 16.32 6.15 8.81
C LEU A 11 15.12 5.44 8.15
N ILE A 12 14.87 4.16 8.46
CA ILE A 12 13.73 3.41 7.90
C ILE A 12 12.40 4.04 8.33
N VAL A 13 12.22 4.34 9.62
CA VAL A 13 10.98 4.91 10.14
C VAL A 13 10.58 6.23 9.45
N PRO A 14 11.46 7.26 9.37
CA PRO A 14 11.13 8.49 8.64
C PRO A 14 10.96 8.26 7.14
N GLY A 15 11.68 7.32 6.54
CA GLY A 15 11.51 6.94 5.13
C GLY A 15 10.12 6.36 4.85
N VAL A 16 9.64 5.44 5.69
CA VAL A 16 8.29 4.86 5.59
C VAL A 16 7.23 5.94 5.76
N ILE A 17 7.38 6.83 6.75
CA ILE A 17 6.45 7.95 6.97
C ILE A 17 6.39 8.85 5.73
N ALA A 18 7.54 9.16 5.12
CA ALA A 18 7.62 9.97 3.90
C ALA A 18 6.97 9.28 2.69
N PHE A 19 7.17 7.96 2.55
CA PHE A 19 6.52 7.15 1.51
C PHE A 19 4.99 7.26 1.60
N TYR A 20 4.41 7.05 2.79
CA TYR A 20 2.96 7.17 2.97
C TYR A 20 2.46 8.62 2.81
N MET A 21 3.27 9.61 3.17
CA MET A 21 2.90 11.04 3.01
C MET A 21 2.69 11.44 1.54
N PHE A 22 3.45 10.86 0.62
CA PHE A 22 3.40 11.18 -0.81
C PHE A 22 2.69 10.13 -1.68
N ARG A 23 2.13 9.06 -1.07
CA ARG A 23 1.47 7.96 -1.77
C ARG A 23 0.33 8.42 -2.69
N GLN A 24 -0.33 9.51 -2.34
CA GLN A 24 -1.53 10.02 -3.04
C GLN A 24 -1.22 11.01 -4.15
N ALA A 25 0.05 11.37 -4.37
CA ALA A 25 0.44 12.36 -5.37
C ALA A 25 0.04 11.92 -6.79
N PHE A 26 0.07 10.62 -7.09
CA PHE A 26 -0.38 10.07 -8.36
C PHE A 26 -1.89 10.20 -8.56
N ASN A 27 -2.69 9.99 -7.51
CA ASN A 27 -4.15 10.13 -7.57
C ASN A 27 -4.55 11.60 -7.78
N VAL A 28 -3.87 12.53 -7.09
CA VAL A 28 -4.07 13.98 -7.30
C VAL A 28 -3.74 14.40 -8.74
N LEU A 29 -2.64 13.86 -9.30
CA LEU A 29 -2.25 14.15 -10.68
C LEU A 29 -3.20 13.53 -11.70
N ALA A 30 -3.75 12.35 -11.41
CA ALA A 30 -4.75 11.70 -12.26
C ALA A 30 -6.07 12.49 -12.31
N GLU A 31 -6.43 13.15 -11.21
CA GLU A 31 -7.62 14.00 -11.15
C GLU A 31 -7.43 15.35 -11.86
N ASP A 32 -6.26 15.98 -11.71
CA ASP A 32 -5.92 17.23 -12.40
C ASP A 32 -4.52 17.16 -13.04
N PRO A 33 -4.43 16.74 -14.33
CA PRO A 33 -3.16 16.59 -15.02
C PRO A 33 -2.48 17.93 -15.34
N SER A 34 -3.15 19.08 -15.14
CA SER A 34 -2.56 20.40 -15.37
C SER A 34 -1.65 20.86 -14.23
N LYS A 35 -1.75 20.21 -13.05
CA LYS A 35 -0.94 20.56 -11.88
C LYS A 35 0.52 20.13 -12.03
N SER A 36 1.42 21.00 -11.58
CA SER A 36 2.85 20.68 -11.46
C SER A 36 3.07 19.56 -10.42
N ALA A 37 4.09 18.72 -10.65
CA ALA A 37 4.47 17.63 -9.74
C ALA A 37 4.68 18.10 -8.30
N VAL A 38 5.25 19.29 -8.09
CA VAL A 38 5.47 19.86 -6.75
C VAL A 38 4.14 20.20 -6.07
N SER A 39 3.17 20.72 -6.84
CA SER A 39 1.84 21.02 -6.34
C SER A 39 1.10 19.72 -5.95
N CYS A 40 1.22 18.66 -6.75
CA CYS A 40 0.64 17.36 -6.44
C CYS A 40 1.22 16.74 -5.15
N LEU A 41 2.54 16.86 -4.95
CA LEU A 41 3.20 16.40 -3.73
C LEU A 41 2.74 17.19 -2.49
N ALA A 42 2.60 18.51 -2.62
CA ALA A 42 2.12 19.36 -1.53
C ALA A 42 0.68 19.02 -1.14
N GLU A 43 -0.18 18.77 -2.13
CA GLU A 43 -1.57 18.40 -1.89
C GLU A 43 -1.69 17.00 -1.28
N SER A 44 -0.94 16.01 -1.78
CA SER A 44 -0.85 14.68 -1.17
C SER A 44 -0.45 14.76 0.31
N ARG A 45 0.56 15.59 0.64
CA ARG A 45 1.00 15.78 2.01
C ARG A 45 -0.11 16.35 2.90
N ARG A 46 -0.90 17.30 2.38
CA ARG A 46 -2.04 17.91 3.08
C ARG A 46 -3.15 16.90 3.34
N LEU A 47 -3.53 16.13 2.32
CA LEU A 47 -4.57 15.08 2.42
C LEU A 47 -4.18 13.96 3.40
N MET A 48 -2.89 13.61 3.42
CA MET A 48 -2.34 12.56 4.28
C MET A 48 -2.07 13.00 5.73
N GLU A 49 -2.37 14.24 6.11
CA GLU A 49 -2.26 14.69 7.50
C GLU A 49 -3.32 13.98 8.36
N GLY A 50 -2.90 13.29 9.42
CA GLY A 50 -3.77 12.43 10.24
C GLY A 50 -4.15 11.07 9.62
N ASN A 51 -3.96 10.86 8.32
CA ASN A 51 -4.39 9.66 7.60
C ASN A 51 -3.27 8.65 7.26
N LYS A 52 -2.00 9.01 7.44
CA LYS A 52 -0.82 8.14 7.17
C LYS A 52 -0.92 6.74 7.76
N PHE A 53 -1.28 6.63 9.03
CA PHE A 53 -1.37 5.33 9.70
C PHE A 53 -2.56 4.50 9.21
N ARG A 54 -3.65 5.15 8.79
CA ARG A 54 -4.84 4.46 8.25
C ARG A 54 -4.50 3.77 6.92
N LEU A 55 -3.77 4.47 6.05
CA LEU A 55 -3.30 3.89 4.80
C LEU A 55 -2.31 2.73 5.05
N PHE A 56 -1.42 2.86 6.04
CA PHE A 56 -0.57 1.76 6.47
C PHE A 56 -1.37 0.53 6.94
N GLN A 57 -2.42 0.72 7.71
CA GLN A 57 -3.30 -0.39 8.14
C GLN A 57 -4.01 -1.06 6.96
N LEU A 58 -4.40 -0.28 5.95
CA LEU A 58 -4.97 -0.79 4.71
C LEU A 58 -3.96 -1.68 3.98
N ASP A 59 -2.73 -1.19 3.77
CA ASP A 59 -1.67 -1.94 3.11
C ASP A 59 -1.30 -3.23 3.86
N MET A 60 -1.25 -3.17 5.20
CA MET A 60 -1.04 -4.35 6.06
C MET A 60 -2.12 -5.42 5.88
N THR A 61 -3.33 -5.05 5.49
CA THR A 61 -4.41 -6.01 5.23
C THR A 61 -4.16 -6.78 3.93
N TYR A 62 -3.56 -6.14 2.92
CA TYR A 62 -3.32 -6.75 1.60
C TYR A 62 -1.99 -7.50 1.49
N ILE A 63 -0.97 -7.13 2.27
CA ILE A 63 0.35 -7.79 2.26
C ILE A 63 0.27 -9.32 2.44
N PRO A 64 -0.50 -9.87 3.41
CA PRO A 64 -0.66 -11.31 3.54
C PRO A 64 -1.23 -11.97 2.28
N PHE A 65 -2.20 -11.33 1.62
CA PHE A 65 -2.78 -11.87 0.38
C PHE A 65 -1.75 -11.90 -0.75
N ILE A 66 -0.90 -10.89 -0.87
CA ILE A 66 0.18 -10.87 -1.86
C ILE A 66 1.18 -12.01 -1.57
N ILE A 67 1.56 -12.19 -0.31
CA ILE A 67 2.46 -13.28 0.12
C ILE A 67 1.84 -14.64 -0.19
N PHE A 68 0.61 -14.91 0.25
CA PHE A 68 -0.08 -16.18 -0.01
C PHE A 68 -0.27 -16.44 -1.50
N SER A 69 -0.60 -15.41 -2.28
CA SER A 69 -0.76 -15.51 -3.74
C SER A 69 0.54 -15.82 -4.46
N SER A 70 1.70 -15.50 -3.87
CA SER A 70 3.02 -15.79 -4.45
C SER A 70 3.51 -17.22 -4.19
N LEU A 71 2.97 -17.91 -3.17
CA LEU A 71 3.41 -19.25 -2.79
C LEU A 71 3.38 -20.26 -3.95
N PRO A 72 2.32 -20.34 -4.78
CA PRO A 72 2.27 -21.29 -5.89
C PRO A 72 3.41 -21.07 -6.91
N LEU A 73 3.75 -19.82 -7.19
CA LEU A 73 4.83 -19.47 -8.12
C LEU A 73 6.20 -19.82 -7.54
N VAL A 74 6.42 -19.56 -6.25
CA VAL A 74 7.68 -19.88 -5.58
C VAL A 74 7.87 -21.40 -5.51
N LEU A 75 6.82 -22.15 -5.17
CA LEU A 75 6.85 -23.61 -5.15
C LEU A 75 7.12 -24.19 -6.54
N PHE A 76 6.42 -23.69 -7.57
CA PHE A 76 6.65 -24.10 -8.96
C PHE A 76 8.08 -23.82 -9.45
N SER A 77 8.67 -22.70 -9.01
CA SER A 77 10.05 -22.36 -9.36
C SER A 77 11.08 -23.20 -8.60
N TYR A 78 10.82 -23.49 -7.32
CA TYR A 78 11.76 -24.20 -6.44
C TYR A 78 11.76 -25.72 -6.66
N MET A 79 10.60 -26.33 -6.91
CA MET A 79 10.50 -27.77 -7.17
C MET A 79 11.12 -28.17 -8.52
N GLY A 80 11.63 -27.19 -9.28
CA GLY A 80 12.02 -27.34 -10.67
C GLY A 80 10.76 -27.64 -11.50
N MET A 81 10.77 -27.25 -12.77
CA MET A 81 9.77 -27.81 -13.69
C MET A 81 9.85 -29.33 -13.56
N PRO A 82 8.82 -30.02 -13.05
CA PRO A 82 8.93 -31.43 -12.67
C PRO A 82 9.29 -32.20 -13.93
N GLU A 83 10.57 -32.60 -14.10
CA GLU A 83 11.18 -33.11 -15.34
C GLU A 83 10.21 -33.22 -16.50
N VAL A 84 9.77 -32.07 -17.05
CA VAL A 84 8.80 -32.16 -18.12
C VAL A 84 9.57 -32.31 -19.40
N GLY A 85 10.11 -33.49 -19.62
CA GLY A 85 10.80 -33.87 -20.85
C GLY A 85 9.96 -33.72 -22.12
N ASN A 86 8.68 -33.31 -22.02
CA ASN A 86 7.72 -33.24 -23.14
C ASN A 86 6.88 -31.95 -23.26
N TYR A 87 7.00 -30.93 -22.39
CA TYR A 87 6.26 -29.68 -22.60
C TYR A 87 7.07 -28.74 -23.50
N THR A 88 6.52 -28.42 -24.68
CA THR A 88 6.96 -27.27 -25.47
C THR A 88 6.96 -26.02 -24.58
N LYS A 89 8.01 -25.19 -24.66
CA LYS A 89 8.20 -23.92 -23.91
C LYS A 89 6.91 -23.10 -23.73
N LEU A 90 6.03 -23.15 -24.72
CA LEU A 90 4.69 -22.54 -24.71
C LEU A 90 3.81 -22.99 -23.53
N VAL A 91 3.71 -24.28 -23.23
CA VAL A 91 2.89 -24.81 -22.11
C VAL A 91 3.40 -24.30 -20.77
N ALA A 92 4.73 -24.22 -20.59
CA ALA A 92 5.33 -23.67 -19.38
C ALA A 92 5.03 -22.17 -19.19
N ILE A 93 4.97 -21.40 -20.27
CA ILE A 93 4.55 -19.99 -20.24
C ILE A 93 3.09 -19.89 -19.78
N PHE A 94 2.19 -20.72 -20.32
CA PHE A 94 0.78 -20.72 -19.92
C PHE A 94 0.59 -21.08 -18.45
N ILE A 95 1.26 -22.13 -17.95
CA ILE A 95 1.21 -22.51 -16.53
C ILE A 95 1.71 -21.35 -15.66
N THR A 96 2.85 -20.75 -16.00
CA THR A 96 3.41 -19.61 -15.26
C THR A 96 2.46 -18.41 -15.26
N PHE A 97 1.77 -18.15 -16.37
CA PHE A 97 0.79 -17.07 -16.47
C PHE A 97 -0.40 -17.30 -15.54
N ILE A 98 -0.96 -18.53 -15.54
CA ILE A 98 -2.06 -18.92 -14.65
C ILE A 98 -1.64 -18.76 -13.19
N LEU A 99 -0.43 -19.20 -12.82
CA LEU A 99 0.08 -19.10 -11.46
C LEU A 99 0.31 -17.65 -10.99
N LYS A 100 0.47 -16.69 -11.91
CA LYS A 100 0.59 -15.26 -11.57
C LYS A 100 -0.76 -14.54 -11.41
N LEU A 101 -1.87 -15.10 -11.90
CA LEU A 101 -3.20 -14.48 -11.80
C LEU A 101 -3.58 -14.08 -10.36
N PRO A 102 -3.37 -14.92 -9.32
CA PRO A 102 -3.68 -14.54 -7.95
C PRO A 102 -2.89 -13.32 -7.48
N ILE A 103 -1.62 -13.21 -7.87
CA ILE A 103 -0.77 -12.06 -7.52
C ILE A 103 -1.31 -10.79 -8.18
N TYR A 104 -1.65 -10.85 -9.47
CA TYR A 104 -2.23 -9.70 -10.18
C TYR A 104 -3.58 -9.28 -9.58
N HIS A 105 -4.40 -10.23 -9.14
CA HIS A 105 -5.65 -9.93 -8.45
C HIS A 105 -5.40 -9.25 -7.09
N ALA A 106 -4.49 -9.79 -6.27
CA ALA A 106 -4.14 -9.19 -4.98
C ALA A 106 -3.55 -7.78 -5.13
N MET A 107 -2.68 -7.56 -6.12
CA MET A 107 -2.14 -6.24 -6.45
C MET A 107 -3.22 -5.29 -6.95
N GLY A 108 -4.14 -5.75 -7.81
CA GLY A 108 -5.27 -4.96 -8.27
C GLY A 108 -6.14 -4.46 -7.11
N ASN A 109 -6.44 -5.32 -6.14
CA ASN A 109 -7.20 -4.94 -4.95
C ASN A 109 -6.46 -3.94 -4.06
N LEU A 110 -5.13 -4.04 -3.96
CA LEU A 110 -4.30 -3.06 -3.25
C LEU A 110 -4.43 -1.66 -3.89
N PHE A 111 -4.18 -1.54 -5.20
CA PHE A 111 -4.26 -0.26 -5.91
C PHE A 111 -5.68 0.32 -5.91
N PHE A 112 -6.69 -0.54 -6.06
CA PHE A 112 -8.08 -0.12 -5.94
C PHE A 112 -8.38 0.40 -4.54
N GLY A 113 -7.90 -0.30 -3.49
CA GLY A 113 -8.02 0.14 -2.11
C GLY A 113 -7.39 1.52 -1.87
N GLU A 114 -6.22 1.78 -2.44
CA GLU A 114 -5.55 3.09 -2.36
C GLU A 114 -6.36 4.20 -3.04
N THR A 115 -6.98 3.90 -4.18
CA THR A 115 -7.83 4.83 -4.93
C THR A 115 -9.11 5.13 -4.16
N VAL A 116 -9.77 4.10 -3.62
CA VAL A 116 -10.96 4.28 -2.76
C VAL A 116 -10.59 5.08 -1.51
N PHE A 117 -9.41 4.84 -0.93
CA PHE A 117 -8.93 5.63 0.20
C PHE A 117 -8.75 7.11 -0.15
N TYR A 118 -8.22 7.41 -1.34
CA TYR A 118 -8.14 8.77 -1.88
C TYR A 118 -9.52 9.44 -1.98
N GLU A 119 -10.47 8.76 -2.64
CA GLU A 119 -11.85 9.24 -2.80
C GLU A 119 -12.49 9.55 -1.45
N LEU A 120 -12.29 8.69 -0.45
CA LEU A 120 -12.80 8.91 0.90
C LEU A 120 -12.18 10.13 1.60
N MET A 121 -10.93 10.49 1.30
CA MET A 121 -10.30 11.70 1.82
C MET A 121 -10.86 12.96 1.14
N VAL A 122 -11.03 12.93 -0.18
CA VAL A 122 -11.55 14.06 -0.96
C VAL A 122 -13.04 14.29 -0.65
N ALA A 123 -13.85 13.24 -0.61
CA ALA A 123 -15.29 13.29 -0.32
C ALA A 123 -15.62 13.50 1.17
N LYS A 124 -14.61 13.67 2.05
CA LYS A 124 -14.77 13.72 3.51
C LYS A 124 -15.50 12.51 4.11
N GLY A 125 -15.51 11.36 3.44
CA GLY A 125 -16.22 10.14 3.89
C GLY A 125 -15.79 9.67 5.28
N PHE A 126 -14.55 9.94 5.68
CA PHE A 126 -14.03 9.62 7.02
C PHE A 126 -14.68 10.42 8.18
N SER A 127 -15.38 11.54 7.93
CA SER A 127 -16.11 12.21 9.01
C SER A 127 -17.37 11.43 9.44
N ASN A 128 -17.90 10.58 8.56
CA ASN A 128 -19.12 9.81 8.77
C ASN A 128 -18.84 8.34 9.13
N PHE A 129 -17.61 7.87 8.95
CA PHE A 129 -17.22 6.47 9.21
C PHE A 129 -16.76 6.29 10.67
N ILE A 130 -17.69 5.91 11.55
CA ILE A 130 -17.38 5.55 12.94
C ILE A 130 -16.98 4.07 13.01
N TYR A 131 -15.70 3.79 13.26
CA TYR A 131 -15.23 2.42 13.50
C TYR A 131 -15.14 2.12 15.00
N LYS A 132 -15.28 0.83 15.35
CA LYS A 132 -15.18 0.35 16.73
C LYS A 132 -13.80 0.70 17.30
N GLY A 133 -13.74 1.58 18.30
CA GLY A 133 -12.49 2.08 18.90
C GLY A 133 -12.11 3.52 18.53
N GLU A 134 -12.86 4.18 17.65
CA GLU A 134 -12.61 5.58 17.25
C GLU A 134 -12.67 6.57 18.42
N ALA A 135 -13.54 6.33 19.40
CA ALA A 135 -13.70 7.18 20.58
C ALA A 135 -12.39 7.36 21.37
N VAL A 136 -11.58 6.30 21.50
CA VAL A 136 -10.30 6.33 22.24
C VAL A 136 -9.27 7.18 21.48
N PHE A 137 -9.21 7.07 20.16
CA PHE A 137 -8.31 7.85 19.31
C PHE A 137 -8.72 9.32 19.21
N ARG A 138 -10.01 9.61 19.03
CA ARG A 138 -10.51 10.99 18.99
C ARG A 138 -10.38 11.70 20.33
N ALA A 139 -10.48 10.98 21.45
CA ALA A 139 -10.22 11.53 22.78
C ALA A 139 -8.75 11.97 22.94
N GLY A 140 -7.79 11.14 22.51
CA GLY A 140 -6.37 11.49 22.52
C GLY A 140 -6.01 12.64 21.57
N ALA A 141 -6.62 12.68 20.38
CA ALA A 141 -6.42 13.77 19.43
C ALA A 141 -7.05 15.09 19.91
N ARG A 142 -8.30 15.08 20.42
CA ARG A 142 -8.94 16.29 20.99
C ARG A 142 -8.16 16.86 22.17
N ALA A 143 -7.61 16.01 23.04
CA ALA A 143 -6.80 16.47 24.18
C ALA A 143 -5.55 17.26 23.76
N LYS A 144 -5.05 17.04 22.54
CA LYS A 144 -3.87 17.74 21.99
C LYS A 144 -4.21 19.09 21.34
N TYR A 145 -5.43 19.26 20.84
CA TYR A 145 -5.88 20.48 20.15
C TYR A 145 -6.76 21.41 21.01
N PHE A 146 -7.35 20.92 22.11
CA PHE A 146 -8.18 21.70 23.04
C PHE A 146 -7.49 22.04 24.35
N LYS A 147 -6.18 21.78 24.48
CA LYS A 147 -5.38 22.36 25.57
C LYS A 147 -5.11 23.83 25.25
N LYS A 148 -6.09 24.67 25.58
CA LYS A 148 -5.94 26.11 25.74
C LYS A 148 -6.09 26.43 27.21
#